data_AF-A0A2T2UZ69-F1
#
_entry.id   AF-A0A2T2UZ69-F1
#
_cell.length_a   1.000
_cell.length_b   1.000
_cell.length_c   1.000
_cell.angle_alpha   90.00
_cell.angle_beta   90.00
_cell.angle_gamma   90.00
#
_symmetry.space_group_name_H-M   'P 1'
#
loop_
_entity.id
_entity.type
_entity.pdbx_description
1 polymer ?
#
loop_
_entity_poly.entity_id
_entity_poly.type
_entity_poly.pdbx_seq_one_letter_code
_entity_poly.pdbx_strand_id
1 'polypeptide(L)'
;MAPDPIYSHRCTLPNRTLWFGRATLHEQSVCIQGWTWWGQYREEIAVDEIAEIDWRPRPERANLILHLKDERTFRLRLRKGAGLWNAKLHDLLGQSVLGDRGLPRNGTAENGPDKDENREEQDQAPK
;
A
#
# COMPACT_ATOMS: atom_id res chain seq x y z
N MET A 1 13.83 -11.90 11.70
CA MET A 1 12.90 -12.87 11.08
C MET A 1 11.99 -12.04 10.20
N ALA A 2 11.96 -12.25 8.88
CA ALA A 2 11.02 -11.50 8.03
C ALA A 2 9.59 -11.96 8.38
N PRO A 3 8.60 -11.06 8.42
CA PRO A 3 7.22 -11.45 8.68
C PRO A 3 6.74 -12.47 7.65
N ASP A 4 5.87 -13.40 8.08
CA ASP A 4 5.37 -14.44 7.19
C ASP A 4 4.66 -13.81 5.97
N PRO A 5 4.94 -14.28 4.74
CA PRO A 5 4.33 -13.72 3.56
C PRO A 5 2.86 -14.13 3.49
N ILE A 6 1.97 -13.15 3.24
CA ILE A 6 0.55 -13.38 2.95
C ILE A 6 0.43 -14.29 1.73
N TYR A 7 1.14 -13.93 0.67
CA TYR A 7 1.21 -14.72 -0.55
C TYR A 7 2.64 -14.86 -1.05
N SER A 8 2.91 -15.99 -1.70
CA SER A 8 4.19 -16.25 -2.32
C SER A 8 4.02 -16.99 -3.63
N HIS A 9 4.46 -16.38 -4.74
CA HIS A 9 4.29 -16.92 -6.08
C HIS A 9 5.56 -16.85 -6.92
N ARG A 10 5.72 -17.81 -7.84
CA ARG A 10 6.74 -17.73 -8.88
C ARG A 10 6.44 -16.55 -9.79
N CYS A 11 7.46 -15.78 -10.13
CA CYS A 11 7.34 -14.61 -10.99
C CYS A 11 8.43 -14.53 -12.04
N THR A 12 8.21 -13.69 -13.06
CA THR A 12 9.22 -13.26 -14.02
C THR A 12 9.10 -11.75 -14.22
N LEU A 13 10.18 -11.10 -14.64
CA LEU A 13 10.19 -9.68 -15.00
C LEU A 13 10.26 -9.54 -16.53
N PRO A 14 9.57 -8.56 -17.13
CA PRO A 14 9.55 -8.40 -18.58
C PRO A 14 10.89 -7.93 -19.16
N ASN A 15 11.68 -7.16 -18.40
CA ASN A 15 12.92 -6.54 -18.87
C ASN A 15 14.18 -7.27 -18.37
N ARG A 16 14.02 -8.45 -17.74
CA ARG A 16 15.14 -9.17 -17.13
C ARG A 16 14.83 -10.66 -16.95
N THR A 17 15.80 -11.49 -17.31
CA THR A 17 15.77 -12.91 -16.93
C THR A 17 16.04 -13.04 -15.43
N LEU A 18 15.06 -13.62 -14.73
CA LEU A 18 15.15 -13.92 -13.30
C LEU A 18 14.97 -15.42 -13.09
N TRP A 19 16.06 -16.14 -12.89
CA TRP A 19 16.02 -17.55 -12.52
C TRP A 19 15.49 -17.71 -11.10
N PHE A 20 14.68 -18.75 -10.92
CA PHE A 20 14.00 -19.05 -9.67
C PHE A 20 13.18 -17.89 -9.09
N GLY A 21 12.75 -16.93 -9.92
CA GLY A 21 12.02 -15.74 -9.51
C GLY A 21 10.83 -16.04 -8.59
N ARG A 22 10.79 -15.35 -7.45
CA ARG A 22 9.69 -15.38 -6.48
C ARG A 22 9.30 -13.96 -6.12
N ALA A 23 8.00 -13.70 -6.11
CA ALA A 23 7.40 -12.53 -5.51
C ALA A 23 6.67 -12.94 -4.23
N THR A 24 6.92 -12.23 -3.14
CA THR A 24 6.23 -12.39 -1.85
C THR A 24 5.51 -11.09 -1.51
N LEU A 25 4.25 -11.22 -1.10
CA LEU A 25 3.44 -10.12 -0.60
C LEU A 25 3.42 -10.21 0.93
N HIS A 26 3.87 -9.15 1.58
CA HIS A 26 3.74 -8.92 3.01
C HIS A 26 2.69 -7.82 3.24
N GLU A 27 2.33 -7.56 4.49
CA GLU A 27 1.37 -6.50 4.82
C GLU A 27 1.86 -5.11 4.41
N GLN A 28 3.17 -4.87 4.51
CA GLN A 28 3.78 -3.55 4.28
C GLN A 28 4.66 -3.49 3.03
N SER A 29 4.99 -4.62 2.41
CA SER A 29 5.89 -4.62 1.26
C SER A 29 5.63 -5.76 0.28
N VAL A 30 6.02 -5.53 -0.96
CA VAL A 30 6.15 -6.54 -2.00
C VAL A 30 7.63 -6.79 -2.22
N CYS A 31 8.09 -8.02 -1.99
CA CYS A 31 9.48 -8.40 -2.23
C CYS A 31 9.58 -9.31 -3.46
N ILE A 32 10.48 -8.97 -4.38
CA ILE A 32 10.80 -9.77 -5.56
C ILE A 32 12.25 -10.23 -5.41
N GLN A 33 12.48 -11.52 -5.57
CA GLN A 33 13.81 -12.10 -5.45
C GLN A 33 14.05 -13.20 -6.47
N GLY A 34 15.32 -13.41 -6.78
CA GLY A 34 15.77 -14.52 -7.60
C GLY A 34 17.22 -14.36 -7.98
N TRP A 35 17.61 -15.06 -9.03
CA TRP A 35 18.97 -15.03 -9.55
C TRP A 35 19.00 -14.46 -10.95
N THR A 36 19.89 -13.51 -11.15
CA THR A 36 20.31 -13.07 -12.46
C THR A 36 21.68 -13.66 -12.74
N TRP A 37 22.14 -13.54 -13.97
CA TRP A 37 23.49 -13.94 -14.34
C TRP A 37 24.58 -13.10 -13.65
N TRP A 38 24.25 -11.89 -13.19
CA TRP A 38 25.11 -11.04 -12.38
C TRP A 38 25.08 -11.36 -10.88
N GLY A 39 24.29 -12.35 -10.46
CA GLY A 39 24.12 -12.72 -9.06
C GLY A 39 22.70 -12.52 -8.53
N GLN A 40 22.58 -12.48 -7.21
CA GLN A 40 21.29 -12.41 -6.53
C GLN A 40 20.60 -11.07 -6.81
N TYR A 41 19.33 -11.14 -7.22
CA TYR A 41 18.45 -9.99 -7.36
C TYR A 41 17.46 -9.98 -6.21
N ARG A 42 17.31 -8.81 -5.58
CA ARG A 42 16.26 -8.52 -4.62
C ARG A 42 15.77 -7.10 -4.83
N GLU A 43 14.46 -6.95 -4.92
CA GLU A 43 13.76 -5.68 -4.94
C GLU A 43 12.68 -5.72 -3.86
N GLU A 44 12.52 -4.63 -3.13
CA GLU A 44 11.46 -4.48 -2.16
C GLU A 44 10.75 -3.17 -2.43
N ILE A 45 9.43 -3.24 -2.55
CA ILE A 45 8.55 -2.10 -2.85
C ILE A 45 7.61 -1.96 -1.67
N ALA A 46 7.64 -0.82 -0.98
CA ALA A 46 6.75 -0.62 0.14
C ALA A 46 5.31 -0.40 -0.36
N VAL A 47 4.31 -0.92 0.36
CA VAL A 47 2.90 -0.81 -0.06
C VAL A 47 2.44 0.64 -0.07
N ASP A 48 2.95 1.45 0.85
CA ASP A 48 2.69 2.89 0.92
C ASP A 48 3.35 3.67 -0.24
N GLU A 49 4.33 3.12 -0.94
CA GLU A 49 4.91 3.71 -2.16
C GLU A 49 4.05 3.44 -3.41
N ILE A 50 3.11 2.50 -3.35
CA ILE A 50 2.25 2.16 -4.49
C ILE A 50 1.10 3.17 -4.57
N ALA A 51 1.02 3.88 -5.68
CA ALA A 51 -0.06 4.82 -5.98
C ALA A 51 -1.27 4.12 -6.60
N GLU A 52 -1.04 3.21 -7.55
CA GLU A 52 -2.10 2.52 -8.29
C GLU A 52 -1.65 1.11 -8.71
N ILE A 53 -2.62 0.21 -8.88
CA ILE A 53 -2.40 -1.16 -9.30
C ILE A 53 -3.23 -1.42 -10.56
N ASP A 54 -2.57 -1.84 -11.65
CA ASP A 54 -3.23 -2.38 -12.84
C ASP A 54 -3.03 -3.90 -12.88
N TRP A 55 -4.14 -4.63 -12.98
CA TRP A 55 -4.16 -6.07 -13.11
C TRP A 55 -4.77 -6.51 -14.44
N ARG A 56 -4.12 -7.49 -15.06
CA ARG A 56 -4.58 -8.08 -16.32
C ARG A 56 -4.81 -9.58 -16.16
N PRO A 57 -5.94 -10.13 -16.63
CA PRO A 57 -6.25 -11.55 -16.45
C PRO A 57 -5.36 -12.47 -17.30
N ARG A 58 -4.77 -11.97 -18.39
CA ARG A 58 -3.94 -12.78 -19.30
C ARG A 58 -2.48 -12.81 -18.85
N PRO A 59 -1.93 -13.98 -18.48
CA PRO A 59 -0.56 -14.09 -17.99
C PRO A 59 0.47 -14.17 -19.11
N GLU A 60 0.14 -13.94 -20.38
CA GLU A 60 1.12 -13.97 -21.49
C GLU A 60 2.16 -12.85 -21.36
N ARG A 61 1.79 -11.74 -20.70
CA ARG A 61 2.63 -10.58 -20.42
C ARG A 61 2.67 -10.31 -18.91
N ALA A 62 3.27 -9.19 -18.50
CA ALA A 62 3.09 -8.67 -17.15
C ALA A 62 1.59 -8.58 -16.84
N ASN A 63 1.18 -9.24 -15.76
CA ASN A 63 -0.21 -9.34 -15.35
C ASN A 63 -0.49 -8.59 -14.04
N LEU A 64 0.55 -8.03 -13.43
CA LEU A 64 0.45 -7.11 -12.32
C LEU A 64 1.42 -5.95 -12.58
N ILE A 65 0.91 -4.74 -12.55
CA ILE A 65 1.64 -3.51 -12.80
C ILE A 65 1.40 -2.61 -11.59
N LEU A 66 2.49 -2.20 -10.95
CA LEU A 66 2.46 -1.30 -9.80
C LEU A 66 2.95 0.06 -10.28
N HIS A 67 2.09 1.06 -10.18
CA HIS A 67 2.45 2.45 -10.38
C HIS A 67 2.88 3.01 -9.03
N LEU A 68 4.12 3.47 -8.92
CA LEU A 68 4.69 4.01 -7.70
C LEU A 68 4.45 5.52 -7.64
N LYS A 69 4.43 6.07 -6.43
CA LYS A 69 4.25 7.52 -6.18
C LYS A 69 5.33 8.38 -6.81
N ASP A 70 6.51 7.84 -7.04
CA ASP A 70 7.64 8.51 -7.69
C ASP A 70 7.62 8.38 -9.23
N GLU A 71 6.45 8.08 -9.80
CA GLU A 71 6.20 7.89 -11.23
C GLU A 71 6.89 6.65 -11.85
N ARG A 72 7.66 5.88 -11.08
CA ARG A 72 8.20 4.61 -11.57
C ARG A 72 7.07 3.59 -11.74
N THR A 73 7.22 2.74 -12.75
CA THR A 73 6.29 1.62 -12.97
C THR A 73 7.02 0.30 -12.79
N PHE A 74 6.58 -0.50 -11.84
CA PHE A 74 7.10 -1.85 -11.63
C PHE A 74 6.19 -2.89 -12.26
N ARG A 75 6.71 -3.62 -13.26
CA ARG A 75 5.94 -4.62 -14.02
C ARG A 75 6.40 -6.02 -13.65
N LEU A 76 5.48 -6.85 -13.19
CA LEU A 76 5.76 -8.25 -12.91
C LEU A 76 4.73 -9.18 -13.55
N ARG A 77 5.20 -10.38 -13.85
CA ARG A 77 4.34 -11.48 -14.29
C ARG A 77 4.34 -12.54 -13.18
N LEU A 78 3.20 -12.67 -12.51
CA LEU A 78 2.92 -13.76 -11.58
C LEU A 78 2.42 -14.98 -12.36
N ARG A 79 3.00 -16.15 -12.14
CA ARG A 79 2.56 -17.39 -12.83
C ARG A 79 1.17 -17.84 -12.41
N LYS A 80 0.75 -17.49 -11.19
CA LYS A 80 -0.58 -17.75 -10.62
C LYS A 80 -0.90 -16.70 -9.56
N GLY A 81 -2.17 -16.56 -9.20
CA GLY A 81 -2.59 -15.74 -8.07
C GLY A 81 -2.58 -14.22 -8.29
N ALA A 82 -2.44 -13.73 -9.53
CA ALA A 82 -2.41 -12.28 -9.80
C ALA A 82 -3.70 -11.56 -9.38
N GLY A 83 -4.87 -12.16 -9.58
CA GLY A 83 -6.14 -11.59 -9.11
C GLY A 83 -6.24 -11.52 -7.58
N LEU A 84 -5.73 -12.53 -6.87
CA LEU A 84 -5.66 -12.52 -5.40
C LEU A 84 -4.74 -11.42 -4.89
N TRP A 85 -3.61 -11.22 -5.56
CA TRP A 85 -2.68 -10.13 -5.27
C TRP A 85 -3.32 -8.78 -5.49
N ASN A 86 -4.02 -8.59 -6.62
CA ASN A 86 -4.73 -7.35 -6.91
C ASN A 86 -5.73 -7.01 -5.80
N ALA A 87 -6.62 -7.95 -5.46
CA ALA A 87 -7.61 -7.75 -4.41
C ALA A 87 -6.97 -7.41 -3.05
N LYS A 88 -5.90 -8.13 -2.67
CA LYS A 88 -5.25 -7.90 -1.38
C LYS A 88 -4.46 -6.59 -1.33
N LEU A 89 -3.78 -6.22 -2.40
CA LEU A 89 -3.06 -4.94 -2.47
C LEU A 89 -4.02 -3.75 -2.42
N HIS A 90 -5.19 -3.82 -3.06
CA HIS A 90 -6.22 -2.78 -2.93
C HIS A 90 -6.76 -2.66 -1.49
N ASP A 91 -6.98 -3.78 -0.81
CA ASP A 91 -7.36 -3.79 0.61
C ASP A 91 -6.28 -3.13 1.49
N LEU A 92 -5.00 -3.48 1.28
CA LEU A 92 -3.88 -2.89 2.01
C LEU A 92 -3.69 -1.39 1.71
N LEU A 93 -3.89 -0.95 0.46
CA LEU A 93 -3.86 0.47 0.11
C LEU A 93 -5.02 1.24 0.75
N GLY A 94 -6.23 0.66 0.78
CA GLY A 94 -7.37 1.26 1.47
C GLY A 94 -7.12 1.40 2.98
N GLN A 95 -6.51 0.39 3.60
CA GLN A 95 -6.08 0.44 5.00
C GLN A 95 -4.95 1.44 5.24
N SER A 96 -3.97 1.52 4.32
CA SER A 96 -2.88 2.49 4.38
C SER A 96 -3.38 3.93 4.32
N VAL A 97 -4.32 4.24 3.44
CA VAL A 97 -4.96 5.57 3.35
C VAL A 97 -5.72 5.92 4.64
N LEU A 98 -6.33 4.93 5.31
CA LEU A 98 -6.99 5.14 6.60
C LEU A 98 -5.98 5.27 7.76
N GLY A 99 -4.88 4.52 7.72
CA GLY A 99 -3.80 4.58 8.72
C GLY A 99 -2.99 5.87 8.68
N ASP A 100 -2.76 6.43 7.49
CA ASP A 100 -2.06 7.71 7.31
C ASP A 100 -2.88 8.92 7.82
N ARG A 101 -4.21 8.76 7.94
CA ARG A 101 -5.12 9.76 8.51
C ARG A 101 -5.34 9.60 10.03
N GLY A 102 -4.57 8.73 10.69
CA GLY A 102 -4.70 8.39 12.11
C GLY A 102 -3.83 9.21 13.07
N LEU A 103 -4.38 10.33 13.53
CA LEU A 103 -4.15 11.05 14.80
C LEU A 103 -2.88 11.94 14.97
N PRO A 104 -3.03 13.26 15.21
CA PRO A 104 -2.04 14.00 15.97
C PRO A 104 -2.04 13.50 17.41
N ARG A 105 -0.89 12.99 17.86
CA ARG A 105 -0.61 12.70 19.26
C ARG A 105 -0.44 14.02 20.02
N ASN A 106 -1.53 14.76 20.24
CA ASN A 106 -1.51 15.92 21.11
C ASN A 106 -1.50 15.47 22.57
N GLY A 107 -0.30 15.14 23.05
CA GLY A 107 0.05 15.37 24.43
C GLY A 107 0.39 16.84 24.59
N THR A 108 -0.57 17.65 25.01
CA THR A 108 -0.27 18.93 25.68
C THR A 108 -1.41 19.23 26.64
N ALA A 109 -1.14 18.97 27.92
CA ALA A 109 -1.88 19.58 29.01
C ALA A 109 -1.57 21.08 28.98
N GLU A 110 -2.57 21.92 28.78
CA GLU A 110 -2.47 23.34 29.12
C GLU A 110 -3.71 23.76 29.91
N ASN A 111 -3.39 24.31 31.08
CA ASN A 111 -4.28 24.92 32.06
C ASN A 111 -5.14 26.03 31.43
N GLY A 112 -6.31 26.29 32.03
CA GLY A 112 -7.18 27.43 31.70
C GLY A 112 -6.52 28.81 31.92
N PRO A 113 -7.28 29.92 31.77
CA PRO A 113 -8.53 30.12 32.49
C PRO A 113 -9.68 30.78 31.70
N ASP A 114 -10.88 30.53 32.21
CA ASP A 114 -11.96 31.49 32.51
C ASP A 114 -12.03 32.81 31.70
N LYS A 115 -13.10 32.96 30.91
CA LYS A 115 -13.82 34.24 30.82
C LYS A 115 -15.22 34.06 30.21
N ASP A 116 -16.20 34.37 31.05
CA ASP A 116 -17.55 34.86 30.76
C ASP A 116 -17.64 35.68 29.45
N GLU A 117 -18.65 35.40 28.62
CA GLU A 117 -19.50 36.50 28.12
C GLU A 117 -20.93 36.02 27.84
N ASN A 118 -21.82 36.56 28.64
CA ASN A 118 -23.26 36.43 28.66
C ASN A 118 -23.85 37.27 27.51
N ARG A 119 -24.68 36.69 26.62
CA ARG A 119 -25.56 37.49 25.76
C ARG A 119 -26.87 36.77 25.44
N GLU A 120 -27.89 37.32 26.09
CA GLU A 120 -29.34 37.17 25.94
C GLU A 120 -29.81 36.96 24.49
N GLU A 121 -30.66 35.95 24.29
CA GLU A 121 -31.60 35.91 23.16
C GLU A 121 -33.01 35.69 23.72
N GLN A 122 -33.83 36.73 23.55
CA GLN A 122 -35.23 36.80 23.96
C GLN A 122 -36.08 36.07 22.92
N ASP A 123 -36.71 34.96 23.31
CA ASP A 123 -37.80 34.36 22.55
C ASP A 123 -39.13 35.00 23.00
N GLN A 124 -39.67 35.90 22.16
CA GLN A 124 -41.09 36.27 22.18
C GLN A 124 -41.79 35.60 21.00
N ALA A 125 -42.53 34.53 21.29
CA ALA A 125 -43.59 34.03 20.40
C ALA A 125 -44.87 34.86 20.58
N PRO A 126 -45.69 35.00 19.53
CA PRO A 126 -47.10 34.73 19.75
C PRO A 126 -47.74 33.93 18.59
N LYS A 127 -48.51 32.90 18.96
CA LYS A 127 -49.92 32.78 18.58
C LYS A 127 -50.65 31.77 19.47
#